data_AF-A0A439VCJ8-F1
#
_entry.id   AF-A0A439VCJ8-F1
#
_cell.length_a   1.000
_cell.length_b   1.000
_cell.length_c   1.000
_cell.angle_alpha   90.00
_cell.angle_beta   90.00
_cell.angle_gamma   90.00
#
_symmetry.space_group_name_H-M   'P 1'
#
loop_
_entity.id
_entity.type
_entity.pdbx_description
1 polymer ?
#
loop_
_entity_poly.entity_id
_entity_poly.type
_entity_poly.pdbx_seq_one_letter_code
_entity_poly.pdbx_strand_id
1 'polypeptide(L)'
;MTRGDEIVEAVNAALERLRRLGHGPYARADVSSVIDPLGSRIETFLRSVAFPMSTRADNFFTLIELFKSTSLHPDRVPQLHAIRDLYNRSKHKPKEPLPLGDAIQTVQNTVVALTDVRALGIGAIGTPFERELNYHLWLAFWDNYANGVTDAAIMLPSDHWTYVGTVDTLHMDIRSWDALKANLLAHPRFRMGKNQFEPKVWESFHAEGDFLNAGVWDGDYGELVRLVAPFDDRGIGERMLPGLARHDSLTSIGTALIVAMVDIVRSTSEPMSRDELAEAIKARADSEYAMPREKRRVAEAAAQIAALVDSVPLDQRQRLAGPVLALRRGPKEPTKLIWLDLDGNAVVLGFSDGISISVLTPSLAPRSKSQLRAD
;
A
#
# COMPACT_ATOMS: atom_id res chain seq x y z
N MET A 1 12.81 -8.29 5.74
CA MET A 1 12.09 -8.05 7.01
C MET A 1 11.20 -9.25 7.26
N THR A 2 11.33 -9.89 8.40
CA THR A 2 10.42 -10.96 8.85
C THR A 2 9.23 -10.36 9.61
N ARG A 3 8.18 -11.15 9.85
CA ARG A 3 7.08 -10.73 10.74
C ARG A 3 7.58 -10.39 12.15
N GLY A 4 8.63 -11.09 12.62
CA GLY A 4 9.30 -10.78 13.88
C GLY A 4 10.06 -9.45 13.88
N ASP A 5 10.67 -9.07 12.76
CA ASP A 5 11.32 -7.75 12.63
C ASP A 5 10.29 -6.62 12.70
N GLU A 6 9.14 -6.80 12.05
CA GLU A 6 8.06 -5.81 11.99
C GLU A 6 7.51 -5.47 13.38
N ILE A 7 7.23 -6.48 14.21
CA ILE A 7 6.72 -6.22 15.56
C ILE A 7 7.77 -5.52 16.44
N VAL A 8 9.05 -5.85 16.29
CA VAL A 8 10.14 -5.19 17.02
C VAL A 8 10.26 -3.72 16.60
N GLU A 9 10.17 -3.42 15.31
CA GLU A 9 10.12 -2.04 14.79
C GLU A 9 8.90 -1.28 15.33
N ALA A 10 7.71 -1.92 15.37
CA ALA A 10 6.50 -1.30 15.91
C ALA A 10 6.65 -0.92 17.40
N VAL A 11 7.30 -1.76 18.21
CA VAL A 11 7.55 -1.45 19.63
C VAL A 11 8.59 -0.35 19.78
N ASN A 12 9.65 -0.35 18.96
CA ASN A 12 10.64 0.74 18.94
C ASN A 12 10.00 2.08 18.55
N ALA A 13 9.14 2.10 17.54
CA ALA A 13 8.41 3.30 17.13
C ALA A 13 7.48 3.81 18.25
N ALA A 14 6.84 2.91 19.01
CA ALA A 14 6.04 3.28 20.17
C ALA A 14 6.90 3.84 21.31
N LEU A 15 8.09 3.26 21.56
CA LEU A 15 9.05 3.78 22.54
C LEU A 15 9.47 5.21 22.23
N GLU A 16 9.79 5.50 20.97
CA GLU A 16 10.15 6.85 20.53
C GLU A 16 8.98 7.84 20.65
N ARG A 17 7.74 7.40 20.38
CA ARG A 17 6.55 8.21 20.62
C ARG A 17 6.39 8.56 22.10
N LEU A 18 6.58 7.60 23.01
CA LEU A 18 6.53 7.84 24.45
C LEU A 18 7.62 8.80 24.91
N ARG A 19 8.86 8.61 24.46
CA ARG A 19 9.98 9.52 24.78
C ARG A 19 9.68 10.95 24.37
N ARG A 20 9.07 11.16 23.20
CA ARG A 20 8.66 12.49 22.72
C ARG A 20 7.62 13.17 23.62
N LEU A 21 6.71 12.43 24.26
CA LEU A 21 5.78 13.00 25.24
C LEU A 21 6.52 13.64 26.43
N GLY A 22 7.72 13.15 26.75
CA GLY A 22 8.55 13.68 27.84
C GLY A 22 9.15 15.07 27.57
N HIS A 23 9.04 15.61 26.35
CA HIS A 23 9.52 16.95 26.03
C HIS A 23 8.53 18.07 26.42
N GLY A 24 7.34 17.72 26.91
CA GLY A 24 6.32 18.67 27.33
C GLY A 24 5.42 18.11 28.43
N PRO A 25 4.38 18.88 28.81
CA PRO A 25 3.32 18.33 29.63
C PRO A 25 2.60 17.20 28.88
N TYR A 26 2.24 16.14 29.59
CA TYR A 26 1.49 15.02 29.04
C TYR A 26 0.28 14.70 29.91
N ALA A 27 -0.78 14.21 29.29
CA ALA A 27 -1.94 13.63 29.94
C ALA A 27 -1.88 12.10 29.91
N ARG A 28 -2.61 11.45 30.82
CA ARG A 28 -2.81 9.99 30.80
C ARG A 28 -3.28 9.49 29.42
N ALA A 29 -4.18 10.25 28.78
CA ALA A 29 -4.73 9.92 27.48
C ALA A 29 -3.65 9.84 26.38
N ASP A 30 -2.60 10.68 26.46
CA ASP A 30 -1.50 10.66 25.50
C ASP A 30 -0.73 9.35 25.59
N VAL A 31 -0.45 8.88 26.81
CA VAL A 31 0.23 7.60 27.04
C VAL A 31 -0.66 6.43 26.61
N SER A 32 -1.95 6.45 26.97
CA SER A 32 -2.92 5.44 26.53
C SER A 32 -3.04 5.34 25.01
N SER A 33 -2.98 6.46 24.28
CA SER A 33 -3.04 6.49 22.82
C SER A 33 -1.89 5.74 22.13
N VAL A 34 -0.79 5.50 22.86
CA VAL A 34 0.36 4.72 22.40
C VAL A 34 0.27 3.28 22.89
N ILE A 35 -0.07 3.07 24.17
CA ILE A 35 -0.10 1.74 24.79
C ILE A 35 -1.24 0.87 24.28
N ASP A 36 -2.46 1.41 24.08
CA ASP A 36 -3.62 0.60 23.71
C ASP A 36 -3.45 -0.09 22.33
N PRO A 37 -3.07 0.64 21.26
CA PRO A 37 -2.81 0.01 19.97
C PRO A 37 -1.60 -0.94 20.02
N LEU A 38 -0.56 -0.60 20.79
CA LEU A 38 0.64 -1.42 20.94
C LEU A 38 0.33 -2.78 21.59
N GLY A 39 -0.38 -2.77 22.72
CA GLY A 39 -0.75 -3.98 23.44
C GLY A 39 -1.62 -4.90 22.57
N SER A 40 -2.62 -4.34 21.89
CA SER A 40 -3.45 -5.08 20.93
C SER A 40 -2.61 -5.69 19.81
N ARG A 41 -1.66 -4.93 19.25
CA ARG A 41 -0.81 -5.41 18.16
C ARG A 41 0.10 -6.55 18.60
N ILE A 42 0.70 -6.47 19.80
CA ILE A 42 1.53 -7.55 20.36
C ILE A 42 0.67 -8.79 20.58
N GLU A 43 -0.51 -8.66 21.16
CA GLU A 43 -1.42 -9.80 21.36
C GLU A 43 -1.78 -10.47 20.03
N THR A 44 -2.14 -9.68 19.01
CA THR A 44 -2.43 -10.19 17.67
C THR A 44 -1.22 -10.88 17.05
N PHE A 45 -0.02 -10.32 17.18
CA PHE A 45 1.21 -10.94 16.72
C PHE A 45 1.45 -12.29 17.39
N LEU A 46 1.35 -12.37 18.72
CA LEU A 46 1.53 -13.64 19.43
C LEU A 46 0.51 -14.69 18.98
N ARG A 47 -0.75 -14.29 18.83
CA ARG A 47 -1.84 -15.17 18.42
C ARG A 47 -1.70 -15.69 16.98
N SER A 48 -1.46 -14.78 16.04
CA SER A 48 -1.53 -15.10 14.61
C SER A 48 -0.19 -15.48 13.99
N VAL A 49 0.92 -15.10 14.63
CA VAL A 49 2.28 -15.29 14.09
C VAL A 49 3.09 -16.24 14.96
N ALA A 50 3.24 -15.97 16.27
CA ALA A 50 4.05 -16.82 17.13
C ALA A 50 3.38 -18.18 17.40
N PHE A 51 2.06 -18.18 17.60
CA PHE A 51 1.26 -19.36 17.94
C PHE A 51 0.02 -19.49 17.05
N PRO A 52 0.17 -19.73 15.73
CA PRO A 52 -0.94 -19.70 14.76
C PRO A 52 -2.04 -20.75 15.01
N MET A 53 -1.74 -21.77 15.81
CA MET A 53 -2.71 -22.80 16.25
C MET A 53 -3.54 -22.37 17.47
N SER A 54 -3.29 -21.16 18.01
CA SER A 54 -4.07 -20.62 19.12
C SER A 54 -5.50 -20.31 18.70
N THR A 55 -6.42 -20.50 19.63
CA THR A 55 -7.85 -20.29 19.43
C THR A 55 -8.26 -18.88 19.88
N ARG A 56 -9.51 -18.50 19.61
CA ARG A 56 -10.08 -17.25 20.15
C ARG A 56 -10.17 -17.22 21.68
N ALA A 57 -10.13 -18.37 22.35
CA ALA A 57 -10.19 -18.46 23.81
C ALA A 57 -8.85 -18.11 24.48
N ASP A 58 -7.73 -18.29 23.78
CA ASP A 58 -6.41 -17.96 24.30
C ASP A 58 -6.28 -16.44 24.41
N ASN A 59 -6.14 -15.88 25.60
CA ASN A 59 -6.00 -14.44 25.78
C ASN A 59 -4.52 -14.04 25.86
N PHE A 60 -4.22 -12.75 25.95
CA PHE A 60 -2.85 -12.26 26.03
C PHE A 60 -2.02 -12.93 27.13
N PHE A 61 -2.61 -13.22 28.30
CA PHE A 61 -1.92 -13.97 29.36
C PHE A 61 -1.55 -15.38 28.90
N THR A 62 -2.52 -16.15 28.37
CA THR A 62 -2.31 -17.52 27.90
C THR A 62 -1.22 -17.57 26.83
N LEU A 63 -1.24 -16.63 25.87
CA LEU A 63 -0.25 -16.54 24.80
C LEU A 63 1.17 -16.29 25.32
N ILE A 64 1.33 -15.47 26.37
CA ILE A 64 2.64 -15.23 26.99
C ILE A 64 3.12 -16.48 27.75
N GLU A 65 2.21 -17.19 28.42
CA GLU A 65 2.56 -18.39 29.18
C GLU A 65 3.06 -19.54 28.31
N LEU A 66 2.65 -19.61 27.04
CA LEU A 66 3.18 -20.59 26.07
C LEU A 66 4.69 -20.47 25.86
N PHE A 67 5.31 -19.32 26.12
CA PHE A 67 6.77 -19.18 26.04
C PHE A 67 7.52 -19.96 27.12
N LYS A 68 6.87 -20.35 28.23
CA LYS A 68 7.51 -21.16 29.29
C LYS A 68 7.93 -22.55 28.80
N SER A 69 7.31 -23.07 27.73
CA SER A 69 7.71 -24.32 27.08
C SER A 69 8.68 -24.12 25.90
N THR A 70 9.27 -22.93 25.77
CA THR A 70 10.25 -22.59 24.71
C THR A 70 11.63 -22.35 25.32
N SER A 71 12.64 -22.10 24.49
CA SER A 71 13.99 -21.70 24.91
C SER A 71 14.12 -20.20 25.22
N LEU A 72 13.01 -19.46 25.34
CA LEU A 72 13.04 -18.04 25.69
C LEU A 72 13.66 -17.84 27.08
N HIS A 73 14.53 -16.84 27.21
CA HIS A 73 15.16 -16.52 28.49
C HIS A 73 14.10 -16.26 29.58
N PRO A 74 14.21 -16.85 30.79
CA PRO A 74 13.17 -16.79 31.82
C PRO A 74 12.71 -15.37 32.17
N ASP A 75 13.62 -14.41 32.16
CA ASP A 75 13.33 -12.99 32.44
C ASP A 75 12.40 -12.32 31.41
N ARG A 76 12.24 -12.88 30.20
CA ARG A 76 11.40 -12.27 29.16
C ARG A 76 9.92 -12.48 29.40
N VAL A 77 9.53 -13.60 30.00
CA VAL A 77 8.12 -13.88 30.30
C VAL A 77 7.55 -12.83 31.27
N PRO A 78 8.21 -12.47 32.39
CA PRO A 78 7.81 -11.34 33.22
C PRO A 78 7.76 -10.00 32.47
N GLN A 79 8.69 -9.74 31.55
CA GLN A 79 8.70 -8.51 30.75
C GLN A 79 7.48 -8.42 29.81
N LEU A 80 7.09 -9.53 29.19
CA LEU A 80 5.87 -9.62 28.39
C LEU A 80 4.61 -9.47 29.24
N HIS A 81 4.58 -10.02 30.46
CA HIS A 81 3.47 -9.77 31.39
C HIS A 81 3.40 -8.32 31.85
N ALA A 82 4.53 -7.62 32.00
CA ALA A 82 4.53 -6.22 32.37
C ALA A 82 3.85 -5.33 31.31
N ILE A 83 4.09 -5.57 30.01
CA ILE A 83 3.37 -4.84 28.95
C ILE A 83 1.89 -5.21 28.87
N ARG A 84 1.54 -6.48 29.13
CA ARG A 84 0.14 -6.91 29.27
C ARG A 84 -0.56 -6.14 30.40
N ASP A 85 0.09 -6.02 31.55
CA ASP A 85 -0.48 -5.32 32.71
C ASP A 85 -0.60 -3.81 32.48
N LEU A 86 0.39 -3.21 31.82
CA LEU A 86 0.33 -1.81 31.40
C LEU A 86 -0.82 -1.57 30.41
N TYR A 87 -1.00 -2.44 29.41
CA TYR A 87 -2.12 -2.41 28.47
C TYR A 87 -3.47 -2.55 29.18
N ASN A 88 -3.62 -3.54 30.06
CA ASN A 88 -4.85 -3.73 30.83
C ASN A 88 -5.16 -2.53 31.74
N ARG A 89 -4.15 -1.93 32.38
CA ARG A 89 -4.31 -0.71 33.19
C ARG A 89 -4.76 0.47 32.33
N SER A 90 -4.13 0.65 31.17
CA SER A 90 -4.48 1.70 30.22
C SER A 90 -5.94 1.59 29.76
N LYS A 91 -6.37 0.38 29.40
CA LYS A 91 -7.70 0.11 28.82
C LYS A 91 -8.84 0.06 29.85
N HIS A 92 -8.63 -0.59 31.00
CA HIS A 92 -9.71 -0.91 31.92
C HIS A 92 -9.73 -0.06 33.20
N LYS A 93 -8.68 0.74 33.43
CA LYS A 93 -8.54 1.52 34.67
C LYS A 93 -8.35 3.01 34.37
N PRO A 94 -9.41 3.71 33.91
CA PRO A 94 -9.32 5.10 33.47
C PRO A 94 -8.94 6.09 34.59
N LYS A 95 -9.16 5.70 35.85
CA LYS A 95 -8.87 6.54 37.04
C LYS A 95 -7.49 6.27 37.65
N GLU A 96 -6.80 5.19 37.26
CA GLU A 96 -5.45 4.93 37.76
C GLU A 96 -4.43 5.78 37.00
N PRO A 97 -3.42 6.37 37.68
CA PRO A 97 -2.31 7.03 37.03
C PRO A 97 -1.58 6.09 36.08
N LEU A 98 -1.12 6.66 34.97
CA LEU A 98 -0.29 5.95 33.99
C LEU A 98 1.00 6.74 33.79
N PRO A 99 1.99 6.58 34.71
CA PRO A 99 3.21 7.38 34.68
C PRO A 99 4.00 7.14 33.39
N LEU A 100 4.44 8.20 32.73
CA LEU A 100 5.19 8.09 31.48
C LEU A 100 6.50 7.32 31.66
N GLY A 101 7.20 7.51 32.79
CA GLY A 101 8.45 6.80 33.09
C GLY A 101 8.27 5.28 33.15
N ASP A 102 7.22 4.81 33.84
CA ASP A 102 6.88 3.39 33.91
C ASP A 102 6.56 2.84 32.51
N ALA A 103 5.78 3.58 31.72
CA ALA A 103 5.44 3.18 30.36
C ALA A 103 6.68 3.06 29.45
N ILE A 104 7.59 4.03 29.49
CA ILE A 104 8.86 3.99 28.75
C ILE A 104 9.68 2.76 29.15
N GLN A 105 9.84 2.51 30.45
CA GLN A 105 10.63 1.39 30.95
C GLN A 105 10.02 0.04 30.56
N THR A 106 8.70 -0.11 30.68
CA THR A 106 7.99 -1.32 30.27
C THR A 106 8.14 -1.57 28.76
N VAL A 107 7.94 -0.54 27.93
CA VAL A 107 8.06 -0.68 26.47
C VAL A 107 9.51 -0.98 26.06
N GLN A 108 10.50 -0.36 26.71
CA GLN A 108 11.92 -0.66 26.48
C GLN A 108 12.26 -2.12 26.80
N ASN A 109 11.77 -2.65 27.93
CA ASN A 109 11.94 -4.07 28.27
C ASN A 109 11.20 -4.98 27.28
N THR A 110 10.07 -4.52 26.74
CA THR A 110 9.30 -5.25 25.72
C THR A 110 10.07 -5.36 24.40
N VAL A 111 10.81 -4.32 24.00
CA VAL A 111 11.70 -4.39 22.82
C VAL A 111 12.70 -5.53 22.97
N VAL A 112 13.34 -5.65 24.13
CA VAL A 112 14.30 -6.71 24.42
C VAL A 112 13.61 -8.08 24.37
N ALA A 113 12.47 -8.24 25.04
CA ALA A 113 11.73 -9.49 25.04
C ALA A 113 11.29 -9.92 23.64
N LEU A 114 10.77 -9.01 22.81
CA LEU A 114 10.35 -9.34 21.44
C LEU A 114 11.53 -9.56 20.48
N THR A 115 12.69 -8.96 20.74
CA THR A 115 13.92 -9.26 20.00
C THR A 115 14.37 -10.70 20.25
N ASP A 116 14.27 -11.17 21.50
CA ASP A 116 14.58 -12.56 21.85
C ASP A 116 13.52 -13.53 21.31
N VAL A 117 12.23 -13.16 21.38
CA VAL A 117 11.13 -13.93 20.75
C VAL A 117 11.35 -14.06 19.24
N ARG A 118 11.76 -12.99 18.57
CA ARG A 118 12.11 -13.03 17.14
C ARG A 118 13.19 -14.07 16.87
N ALA A 119 14.22 -14.15 17.70
CA ALA A 119 15.33 -15.08 17.55
C ALA A 119 14.95 -16.55 17.75
N LEU A 120 13.82 -16.85 18.40
CA LEU A 120 13.33 -18.23 18.56
C LEU A 120 12.87 -18.86 17.24
N GLY A 121 12.45 -18.04 16.26
CA GLY A 121 11.97 -18.53 14.96
C GLY A 121 10.73 -19.42 15.05
N ILE A 122 9.93 -19.33 16.13
CA ILE A 122 8.72 -20.15 16.31
C ILE A 122 7.57 -19.68 15.42
N GLY A 123 6.63 -20.59 15.14
CA GLY A 123 5.44 -20.29 14.33
C GLY A 123 5.82 -19.72 12.96
N ALA A 124 5.25 -18.58 12.62
CA ALA A 124 5.52 -17.83 11.40
C ALA A 124 6.37 -16.57 11.65
N ILE A 125 7.12 -16.50 12.75
CA ILE A 125 7.92 -15.31 13.09
C ILE A 125 8.97 -15.01 12.02
N GLY A 126 9.65 -16.05 11.54
CA GLY A 126 10.71 -15.95 10.53
C GLY A 126 10.20 -15.80 9.10
N THR A 127 8.88 -15.83 8.86
CA THR A 127 8.37 -15.67 7.49
C THR A 127 8.53 -14.22 7.04
N PRO A 128 8.74 -13.99 5.72
CA PRO A 128 8.75 -12.65 5.17
C PRO A 128 7.51 -11.87 5.60
N PHE A 129 7.71 -10.63 6.04
CA PHE A 129 6.60 -9.71 6.25
C PHE A 129 6.21 -9.13 4.90
N GLU A 130 5.09 -9.62 4.37
CA GLU A 130 4.46 -9.07 3.18
C GLU A 130 3.37 -8.09 3.60
N ARG A 131 3.54 -6.81 3.25
CA ARG A 131 2.47 -5.83 3.40
C ARG A 131 1.52 -5.99 2.24
N GLU A 132 0.40 -6.67 2.46
CA GLU A 132 -0.71 -6.68 1.54
C GLU A 132 -1.36 -5.29 1.52
N LEU A 133 -1.27 -4.59 0.39
CA LEU A 133 -2.03 -3.37 0.16
C LEU A 133 -3.37 -3.77 -0.46
N ASN A 134 -4.38 -3.91 0.38
CA ASN A 134 -5.74 -4.16 -0.08
C ASN A 134 -6.47 -2.83 -0.27
N TYR A 135 -7.15 -2.70 -1.42
CA TYR A 135 -7.95 -1.55 -1.78
C TYR A 135 -9.42 -1.90 -1.85
N HIS A 136 -10.26 -0.96 -1.45
CA HIS A 136 -11.65 -0.89 -1.88
C HIS A 136 -11.70 0.00 -3.12
N LEU A 137 -11.89 -0.59 -4.29
CA LEU A 137 -11.91 0.11 -5.58
C LEU A 137 -13.26 -0.04 -6.25
N TRP A 138 -13.61 0.95 -7.05
CA TRP A 138 -14.74 0.87 -7.96
C TRP A 138 -14.26 0.52 -9.35
N LEU A 139 -15.03 -0.34 -10.03
CA LEU A 139 -14.83 -0.68 -11.42
C LEU A 139 -16.14 -0.42 -12.15
N ALA A 140 -16.15 0.55 -13.06
CA ALA A 140 -17.33 0.90 -13.85
C ALA A 140 -17.06 0.78 -15.35
N PHE A 141 -18.13 0.54 -16.09
CA PHE A 141 -18.10 0.19 -17.50
C PHE A 141 -19.04 1.07 -18.31
N TRP A 142 -18.55 1.56 -19.45
CA TRP A 142 -19.32 2.37 -20.39
C TRP A 142 -19.14 1.87 -21.82
N ASP A 143 -20.23 1.78 -22.57
CA ASP A 143 -20.24 1.36 -23.97
C ASP A 143 -20.22 2.53 -24.93
N ASN A 144 -19.11 2.69 -25.64
CA ASN A 144 -19.07 3.54 -26.81
C ASN A 144 -19.53 2.75 -28.06
N TYR A 145 -20.85 2.63 -28.22
CA TYR A 145 -21.49 1.90 -29.34
C TYR A 145 -21.03 2.37 -30.73
N ALA A 146 -20.74 3.66 -30.90
CA ALA A 146 -20.30 4.22 -32.18
C ALA A 146 -18.93 3.67 -32.62
N ASN A 147 -18.08 3.33 -31.64
CA ASN A 147 -16.71 2.86 -31.87
C ASN A 147 -16.54 1.36 -31.58
N GLY A 148 -17.58 0.68 -31.05
CA GLY A 148 -17.52 -0.73 -30.68
C GLY A 148 -16.58 -1.00 -29.50
N VAL A 149 -16.45 -0.04 -28.58
CA VAL A 149 -15.53 -0.09 -27.44
C VAL A 149 -16.30 -0.10 -26.13
N THR A 150 -15.85 -0.88 -25.16
CA THR A 150 -16.23 -0.73 -23.75
C THR A 150 -15.03 -0.17 -22.98
N ASP A 151 -15.25 0.91 -22.23
CA ASP A 151 -14.27 1.47 -21.31
C ASP A 151 -14.47 0.86 -19.92
N ALA A 152 -13.39 0.37 -19.31
CA ALA A 152 -13.37 -0.13 -17.94
C ALA A 152 -12.53 0.81 -17.07
N ALA A 153 -13.17 1.63 -16.24
CA ALA A 153 -12.47 2.56 -15.35
C ALA A 153 -12.32 1.99 -13.94
N ILE A 154 -11.08 1.91 -13.46
CA ILE A 154 -10.75 1.62 -12.06
C ILE A 154 -10.66 2.94 -11.31
N MET A 155 -11.39 3.07 -10.21
CA MET A 155 -11.58 4.33 -9.51
C MET A 155 -11.43 4.18 -8.00
N LEU A 156 -10.99 5.25 -7.35
CA LEU A 156 -11.05 5.37 -5.90
C LEU A 156 -12.48 5.75 -5.47
N PRO A 157 -13.01 5.09 -4.42
CA PRO A 157 -14.34 5.34 -3.91
C PRO A 157 -14.45 6.76 -3.33
N SER A 158 -15.62 7.36 -3.46
CA SER A 158 -15.90 8.70 -2.94
C SER A 158 -17.33 8.80 -2.40
N ASP A 159 -17.56 9.75 -1.50
CA ASP A 159 -18.89 10.13 -0.99
C ASP A 159 -19.69 10.99 -1.98
N HIS A 160 -19.07 11.42 -3.09
CA HIS A 160 -19.71 12.24 -4.11
C HIS A 160 -19.15 11.98 -5.52
N TRP A 161 -20.03 12.01 -6.53
CA TRP A 161 -19.72 11.69 -7.92
C TRP A 161 -18.67 12.64 -8.56
N THR A 162 -18.66 13.92 -8.19
CA THR A 162 -17.65 14.90 -8.66
C THR A 162 -16.25 14.68 -8.10
N TYR A 163 -16.07 13.78 -7.14
CA TYR A 163 -14.79 13.52 -6.46
C TYR A 163 -14.32 12.08 -6.67
N VAL A 164 -14.88 11.38 -7.65
CA VAL A 164 -14.40 10.06 -8.05
C VAL A 164 -13.09 10.24 -8.83
N GLY A 165 -12.01 9.68 -8.30
CA GLY A 165 -10.70 9.73 -8.94
C GLY A 165 -10.45 8.47 -9.75
N THR A 166 -10.43 8.58 -11.08
CA THR A 166 -10.03 7.48 -11.96
C THR A 166 -8.53 7.24 -11.85
N VAL A 167 -8.17 6.00 -11.55
CA VAL A 167 -6.79 5.53 -11.37
C VAL A 167 -6.28 4.89 -12.66
N ASP A 168 -7.15 4.13 -13.34
CA ASP A 168 -6.81 3.46 -14.58
C ASP A 168 -8.04 3.35 -15.49
N THR A 169 -7.82 3.24 -16.79
CA THR A 169 -8.87 3.02 -17.78
C THR A 169 -8.34 2.07 -18.83
N LEU A 170 -9.03 0.94 -18.99
CA LEU A 170 -8.71 -0.07 -20.00
C LEU A 170 -9.77 -0.03 -21.09
N HIS A 171 -9.38 -0.26 -22.33
CA HIS A 171 -10.26 -0.19 -23.50
C HIS A 171 -10.37 -1.56 -24.14
N MET A 172 -11.58 -2.10 -24.25
CA MET A 172 -11.81 -3.42 -24.82
C MET A 172 -12.82 -3.39 -25.96
N ASP A 173 -12.79 -4.41 -26.81
CA ASP A 173 -13.87 -4.64 -27.77
C ASP A 173 -15.19 -4.87 -27.02
N ILE A 174 -16.26 -4.22 -27.47
CA ILE A 174 -17.58 -4.31 -26.82
C ILE A 174 -18.10 -5.75 -26.67
N ARG A 175 -17.66 -6.67 -27.55
CA ARG A 175 -18.02 -8.09 -27.50
C ARG A 175 -17.34 -8.86 -26.36
N SER A 176 -16.28 -8.30 -25.79
CA SER A 176 -15.54 -8.89 -24.67
C SER A 176 -16.25 -8.70 -23.32
N TRP A 177 -17.26 -7.82 -23.25
CA TRP A 177 -17.96 -7.47 -22.02
C TRP A 177 -18.49 -8.67 -21.24
N ASP A 178 -19.24 -9.57 -21.89
CA ASP A 178 -19.85 -10.71 -21.21
C ASP A 178 -18.80 -11.67 -20.63
N ALA A 179 -17.68 -11.86 -21.33
CA ALA A 179 -16.58 -12.70 -20.87
C ALA A 179 -15.85 -12.07 -19.68
N LEU A 180 -15.57 -10.77 -19.72
CA LEU A 180 -14.98 -10.05 -18.58
C LEU A 180 -15.91 -10.06 -17.37
N LYS A 181 -17.19 -9.77 -17.57
CA LYS A 181 -18.20 -9.80 -16.50
C LYS A 181 -18.27 -11.17 -15.83
N ALA A 182 -18.26 -12.25 -16.60
CA ALA A 182 -18.23 -13.61 -16.05
C ALA A 182 -16.95 -13.87 -15.23
N ASN A 183 -15.79 -13.44 -15.74
CA ASN A 183 -14.50 -13.57 -15.05
C ASN A 183 -14.51 -12.83 -13.69
N LEU A 184 -14.99 -11.58 -13.69
CA LEU A 184 -15.09 -10.78 -12.48
C LEU A 184 -16.07 -11.38 -11.47
N LEU A 185 -17.27 -11.81 -11.90
CA LEU A 185 -18.27 -12.41 -11.01
C LEU A 185 -17.85 -13.76 -10.42
N ALA A 186 -16.93 -14.48 -11.08
CA ALA A 186 -16.35 -15.70 -10.54
C ALA A 186 -15.32 -15.43 -9.42
N HIS A 187 -14.81 -14.19 -9.31
CA HIS A 187 -13.78 -13.84 -8.34
C HIS A 187 -14.40 -13.47 -6.97
N PRO A 188 -13.96 -14.07 -5.85
CA PRO A 188 -14.58 -13.87 -4.53
C PRO A 188 -14.44 -12.43 -3.99
N ARG A 189 -13.49 -11.65 -4.53
CA ARG A 189 -13.20 -10.26 -4.13
C ARG A 189 -13.99 -9.22 -4.92
N PHE A 190 -14.79 -9.63 -5.91
CA PHE A 190 -15.56 -8.72 -6.74
C PHE A 190 -17.06 -8.86 -6.48
N ARG A 191 -17.76 -7.71 -6.40
CA ARG A 191 -19.21 -7.65 -6.20
C ARG A 191 -19.81 -6.62 -7.14
N MET A 192 -20.72 -7.04 -8.01
CA MET A 192 -21.35 -6.14 -8.99
C MET A 192 -22.70 -5.60 -8.53
N GLY A 193 -23.06 -4.41 -9.01
CA GLY A 193 -24.42 -3.86 -8.97
C GLY A 193 -24.63 -2.72 -7.97
N LYS A 194 -25.78 -2.06 -8.11
CA LYS A 194 -26.09 -0.77 -7.44
C LYS A 194 -25.91 -0.77 -5.94
N ASN A 195 -26.16 -1.90 -5.28
CA ASN A 195 -26.17 -1.99 -3.82
C ASN A 195 -24.76 -1.86 -3.21
N GLN A 196 -23.72 -1.82 -4.04
CA GLN A 196 -22.34 -1.61 -3.59
C GLN A 196 -21.92 -0.13 -3.59
N PHE A 197 -22.77 0.78 -4.07
CA PHE A 197 -22.43 2.19 -4.28
C PHE A 197 -23.35 3.10 -3.47
N GLU A 198 -22.85 4.29 -3.15
CA GLU A 198 -23.69 5.39 -2.67
C GLU A 198 -24.76 5.72 -3.73
N PRO A 199 -26.05 5.86 -3.37
CA PRO A 199 -27.13 5.99 -4.35
C PRO A 199 -26.91 7.11 -5.36
N LYS A 200 -26.43 8.27 -4.91
CA LYS A 200 -26.16 9.44 -5.77
C LYS A 200 -25.04 9.20 -6.79
N VAL A 201 -24.06 8.37 -6.44
CA VAL A 201 -22.97 8.02 -7.35
C VAL A 201 -23.49 7.09 -8.44
N TRP A 202 -24.23 6.06 -8.04
CA TRP A 202 -24.85 5.14 -9.00
C TRP A 202 -25.81 5.85 -9.95
N GLU A 203 -26.65 6.74 -9.42
CA GLU A 203 -27.56 7.56 -10.22
C GLU A 203 -26.81 8.44 -11.21
N SER A 204 -25.66 9.01 -10.82
CA SER A 204 -24.81 9.79 -11.71
C SER A 204 -24.28 8.95 -12.87
N PHE A 205 -23.68 7.79 -12.59
CA PHE A 205 -23.17 6.90 -13.64
C PHE A 205 -24.30 6.45 -14.57
N HIS A 206 -25.43 6.02 -14.02
CA HIS A 206 -26.57 5.58 -14.81
C HIS A 206 -27.17 6.69 -15.69
N ALA A 207 -26.98 7.97 -15.34
CA ALA A 207 -27.44 9.10 -16.14
C ALA A 207 -26.61 9.31 -17.42
N GLU A 208 -25.42 8.73 -17.53
CA GLU A 208 -24.49 8.92 -18.67
C GLU A 208 -24.96 8.20 -19.95
N GLY A 209 -25.98 7.33 -19.86
CA GLY A 209 -26.70 6.77 -21.00
C GLY A 209 -25.98 5.63 -21.74
N ASP A 210 -24.65 5.64 -21.74
CA ASP A 210 -23.75 4.58 -22.18
C ASP A 210 -23.22 3.70 -21.04
N PHE A 211 -23.55 4.03 -19.78
CA PHE A 211 -23.18 3.22 -18.62
C PHE A 211 -23.79 1.82 -18.68
N LEU A 212 -22.92 0.80 -18.62
CA LEU A 212 -23.31 -0.60 -18.60
C LEU A 212 -23.59 -1.10 -17.18
N ASN A 213 -22.59 -0.97 -16.31
CA ASN A 213 -22.64 -1.46 -14.94
C ASN A 213 -21.43 -0.98 -14.14
N ALA A 214 -21.47 -1.24 -12.83
CA ALA A 214 -20.31 -1.09 -11.98
C ALA A 214 -20.28 -2.12 -10.87
N GLY A 215 -19.09 -2.37 -10.34
CA GLY A 215 -18.86 -3.23 -9.19
C GLY A 215 -17.74 -2.71 -8.31
N VAL A 216 -17.59 -3.38 -7.17
CA VAL A 216 -16.58 -3.10 -6.17
C VAL A 216 -15.59 -4.25 -6.14
N TRP A 217 -14.31 -3.88 -6.01
CA TRP A 217 -13.20 -4.78 -5.74
C TRP A 217 -12.65 -4.54 -4.34
N ASP A 218 -12.46 -5.61 -3.57
CA ASP A 218 -11.83 -5.59 -2.24
C ASP A 218 -10.57 -6.47 -2.23
N GLY A 219 -9.42 -5.91 -2.61
CA GLY A 219 -8.19 -6.69 -2.75
C GLY A 219 -6.99 -5.92 -3.30
N ASP A 220 -5.98 -6.66 -3.72
CA ASP A 220 -4.77 -6.13 -4.34
C ASP A 220 -5.09 -5.48 -5.71
N TYR A 221 -4.42 -4.37 -6.03
CA TYR A 221 -4.63 -3.66 -7.30
C TYR A 221 -4.07 -4.45 -8.49
N GLY A 222 -2.90 -5.09 -8.33
CA GLY A 222 -2.28 -5.89 -9.37
C GLY A 222 -3.11 -7.10 -9.77
N GLU A 223 -3.72 -7.77 -8.80
CA GLU A 223 -4.70 -8.84 -9.03
C GLU A 223 -5.90 -8.35 -9.85
N LEU A 224 -6.49 -7.21 -9.50
CA LEU A 224 -7.58 -6.61 -10.27
C LEU A 224 -7.17 -6.32 -11.71
N VAL A 225 -6.04 -5.65 -11.92
CA VAL A 225 -5.57 -5.31 -13.26
C VAL A 225 -5.28 -6.58 -14.07
N ARG A 226 -4.69 -7.62 -13.49
CA ARG A 226 -4.46 -8.90 -14.18
C ARG A 226 -5.76 -9.61 -14.60
N LEU A 227 -6.87 -9.41 -13.90
CA LEU A 227 -8.18 -9.93 -14.30
C LEU A 227 -8.75 -9.20 -15.52
N VAL A 228 -8.48 -7.89 -15.66
CA VAL A 228 -9.03 -7.04 -16.72
C VAL A 228 -8.08 -6.94 -17.94
N ALA A 229 -6.76 -6.96 -17.71
CA ALA A 229 -5.72 -6.76 -18.73
C ALA A 229 -5.83 -7.68 -19.95
N PRO A 230 -6.23 -8.97 -19.85
CA PRO A 230 -6.41 -9.84 -21.02
C PRO A 230 -7.48 -9.34 -22.01
N PHE A 231 -8.36 -8.43 -21.58
CA PHE A 231 -9.42 -7.87 -22.40
C PHE A 231 -9.04 -6.50 -22.99
N ASP A 232 -7.96 -5.87 -22.53
CA ASP A 232 -7.48 -4.60 -23.09
C ASP A 232 -6.94 -4.81 -24.50
N ASP A 233 -7.48 -4.06 -25.46
CA ASP A 233 -7.14 -4.17 -26.86
C ASP A 233 -6.18 -3.03 -27.26
N ARG A 234 -4.92 -3.40 -27.51
CA ARG A 234 -3.89 -2.44 -27.95
C ARG A 234 -4.27 -1.71 -29.22
N GLY A 235 -4.91 -2.40 -30.17
CA GLY A 235 -5.34 -1.81 -31.43
C GLY A 235 -6.44 -0.77 -31.25
N ILE A 236 -7.33 -0.94 -30.26
CA ILE A 236 -8.26 0.10 -29.83
C ILE A 236 -7.49 1.26 -29.21
N GLY A 237 -6.56 0.99 -28.28
CA GLY A 237 -5.72 2.01 -27.64
C GLY A 237 -4.93 2.88 -28.63
N GLU A 238 -4.39 2.31 -29.71
CA GLU A 238 -3.66 3.07 -30.76
C GLU A 238 -4.57 3.99 -31.60
N ARG A 239 -5.86 3.70 -31.69
CA ARG A 239 -6.82 4.50 -32.47
C ARG A 239 -7.52 5.58 -31.63
N MET A 240 -7.33 5.56 -30.31
CA MET A 240 -7.91 6.56 -29.42
C MET A 240 -7.31 7.94 -29.70
N LEU A 241 -8.10 8.98 -29.40
CA LEU A 241 -7.59 10.35 -29.46
C LEU A 241 -6.45 10.51 -28.44
N PRO A 242 -5.42 11.32 -28.77
CA PRO A 242 -4.33 11.59 -27.83
C PRO A 242 -4.85 12.07 -26.48
N GLY A 243 -4.35 11.47 -25.40
CA GLY A 243 -4.78 11.75 -24.03
C GLY A 243 -5.92 10.86 -23.52
N LEU A 244 -6.58 10.09 -24.38
CA LEU A 244 -7.63 9.14 -23.98
C LEU A 244 -7.12 7.71 -23.88
N ALA A 245 -6.05 7.36 -24.59
CA ALA A 245 -5.44 6.05 -24.47
C ALA A 245 -4.85 5.86 -23.08
N ARG A 246 -4.97 4.65 -22.52
CA ARG A 246 -4.34 4.28 -21.25
C ARG A 246 -2.87 4.66 -21.13
N HIS A 247 -2.09 4.48 -22.20
CA HIS A 247 -0.65 4.80 -22.23
C HIS A 247 -0.34 6.30 -22.32
N ASP A 248 -1.36 7.16 -22.46
CA ASP A 248 -1.21 8.61 -22.34
C ASP A 248 -1.44 9.09 -20.90
N SER A 249 -2.10 8.27 -20.07
CA SER A 249 -2.31 8.52 -18.64
C SER A 249 -1.07 8.17 -17.83
N LEU A 250 -0.43 9.18 -17.25
CA LEU A 250 0.74 9.01 -16.40
C LEU A 250 0.40 8.23 -15.11
N THR A 251 -0.85 8.34 -14.65
CA THR A 251 -1.35 7.54 -13.52
C THR A 251 -1.40 6.06 -13.87
N SER A 252 -2.01 5.71 -15.01
CA SER A 252 -2.07 4.33 -15.52
C SER A 252 -0.69 3.74 -15.77
N ILE A 253 0.21 4.51 -16.41
CA ILE A 253 1.60 4.10 -16.64
C ILE A 253 2.28 3.82 -15.30
N GLY A 254 2.18 4.76 -14.35
CA GLY A 254 2.82 4.65 -13.05
C GLY A 254 2.31 3.44 -12.26
N THR A 255 1.00 3.25 -12.16
CA THR A 255 0.44 2.12 -11.41
C THR A 255 0.84 0.78 -12.02
N ALA A 256 0.72 0.59 -13.34
CA ALA A 256 1.11 -0.65 -14.00
C ALA A 256 2.59 -0.98 -13.81
N LEU A 257 3.48 0.00 -13.98
CA LEU A 257 4.93 -0.21 -13.83
C LEU A 257 5.34 -0.46 -12.37
N ILE A 258 4.69 0.19 -11.40
CA ILE A 258 4.97 -0.03 -9.97
C ILE A 258 4.56 -1.43 -9.54
N VAL A 259 3.37 -1.91 -9.94
CA VAL A 259 2.98 -3.30 -9.64
C VAL A 259 3.97 -4.27 -10.27
N ALA A 260 4.30 -4.09 -11.56
CA ALA A 260 5.26 -4.94 -12.25
C ALA A 260 6.63 -4.96 -11.55
N MET A 261 7.11 -3.79 -11.10
CA MET A 261 8.34 -3.67 -10.32
C MET A 261 8.26 -4.45 -9.01
N VAL A 262 7.19 -4.29 -8.23
CA VAL A 262 6.99 -4.98 -6.95
C VAL A 262 7.02 -6.49 -7.16
N ASP A 263 6.35 -7.00 -8.20
CA ASP A 263 6.38 -8.42 -8.53
C ASP A 263 7.79 -8.90 -8.87
N ILE A 264 8.57 -8.12 -9.65
CA ILE A 264 9.94 -8.49 -10.03
C ILE A 264 10.85 -8.55 -8.81
N VAL A 265 10.92 -7.48 -8.02
CA VAL A 265 11.84 -7.40 -6.88
C VAL A 265 11.50 -8.38 -5.76
N ARG A 266 10.24 -8.84 -5.68
CA ARG A 266 9.82 -9.92 -4.77
C ARG A 266 10.17 -11.30 -5.30
N SER A 267 10.13 -11.50 -6.62
CA SER A 267 10.42 -12.79 -7.26
C SER A 267 11.92 -13.07 -7.46
N THR A 268 12.77 -12.04 -7.38
CA THR A 268 14.20 -12.15 -7.70
C THR A 268 15.06 -12.02 -6.44
N SER A 269 15.99 -12.95 -6.24
CA SER A 269 17.01 -12.90 -5.18
C SER A 269 18.36 -12.34 -5.64
N GLU A 270 18.55 -12.22 -6.95
CA GLU A 270 19.79 -11.74 -7.57
C GLU A 270 19.74 -10.23 -7.87
N PRO A 271 20.87 -9.51 -7.72
CA PRO A 271 20.93 -8.11 -8.11
C PRO A 271 20.83 -7.98 -9.62
N MET A 272 19.88 -7.17 -10.10
CA MET A 272 19.80 -6.73 -11.48
C MET A 272 20.45 -5.35 -11.60
N SER A 273 21.13 -5.09 -12.73
CA SER A 273 21.52 -3.73 -13.08
C SER A 273 20.28 -2.87 -13.33
N ARG A 274 20.46 -1.54 -13.31
CA ARG A 274 19.36 -0.58 -13.54
C ARG A 274 18.67 -0.80 -14.88
N ASP A 275 19.43 -1.04 -15.94
CA ASP A 275 18.90 -1.20 -17.29
C ASP A 275 18.17 -2.54 -17.43
N GLU A 276 18.72 -3.62 -16.85
CA GLU A 276 18.05 -4.93 -16.80
C GLU A 276 16.74 -4.86 -16.02
N LEU A 277 16.71 -4.16 -14.88
CA LEU A 277 15.50 -3.96 -14.10
C LEU A 277 14.46 -3.14 -14.88
N ALA A 278 14.87 -2.06 -15.55
CA ALA A 278 13.95 -1.25 -16.36
C ALA A 278 13.33 -2.07 -17.50
N GLU A 279 14.13 -2.88 -18.22
CA GLU A 279 13.60 -3.77 -19.24
C GLU A 279 12.68 -4.84 -18.67
N ALA A 280 13.02 -5.45 -17.53
CA ALA A 280 12.17 -6.43 -16.87
C ALA A 280 10.82 -5.82 -16.46
N ILE A 281 10.83 -4.60 -15.89
CA ILE A 281 9.61 -3.87 -15.50
C ILE A 281 8.70 -3.65 -16.72
N LYS A 282 9.26 -3.14 -17.82
CA LYS A 282 8.49 -2.92 -19.06
C LYS A 282 7.93 -4.22 -19.61
N ALA A 283 8.74 -5.28 -19.66
CA ALA A 283 8.33 -6.57 -20.19
C ALA A 283 7.16 -7.16 -19.39
N ARG A 284 7.24 -7.15 -18.05
CA ARG A 284 6.14 -7.63 -17.20
C ARG A 284 4.91 -6.73 -17.26
N ALA A 285 5.09 -5.40 -17.29
CA ALA A 285 3.97 -4.47 -17.42
C ALA A 285 3.20 -4.67 -18.75
N ASP A 286 3.92 -4.96 -19.82
CA ASP A 286 3.36 -5.25 -21.14
C ASP A 286 2.61 -6.59 -21.20
N SER A 287 3.17 -7.64 -20.57
CA SER A 287 2.61 -8.99 -20.63
C SER A 287 1.49 -9.27 -19.62
N GLU A 288 1.61 -8.75 -18.40
CA GLU A 288 0.67 -9.07 -17.30
C GLU A 288 -0.28 -7.92 -16.98
N TYR A 289 0.11 -6.68 -17.30
CA TYR A 289 -0.64 -5.48 -16.91
C TYR A 289 -1.12 -4.64 -18.09
N ALA A 290 -1.01 -5.16 -19.33
CA ALA A 290 -1.45 -4.52 -20.58
C ALA A 290 -0.91 -3.08 -20.80
N MET A 291 0.30 -2.78 -20.33
CA MET A 291 0.93 -1.47 -20.52
C MET A 291 1.97 -1.53 -21.67
N PRO A 292 1.73 -0.88 -22.83
CA PRO A 292 2.56 -1.07 -24.02
C PRO A 292 4.01 -0.61 -23.84
N ARG A 293 4.96 -1.55 -23.85
CA ARG A 293 6.39 -1.30 -23.52
C ARG A 293 7.12 -0.39 -24.50
N GLU A 294 6.65 -0.30 -25.75
CA GLU A 294 7.26 0.48 -26.83
C GLU A 294 7.01 1.98 -26.72
N LYS A 295 6.10 2.41 -25.84
CA LYS A 295 5.74 3.81 -25.68
C LYS A 295 6.85 4.56 -24.95
N ARG A 296 7.24 5.73 -25.49
CA ARG A 296 8.30 6.57 -24.92
C ARG A 296 8.09 6.89 -23.44
N ARG A 297 6.87 7.28 -23.06
CA ARG A 297 6.52 7.60 -21.66
C ARG A 297 6.65 6.39 -20.73
N VAL A 298 6.33 5.19 -21.21
CA VAL A 298 6.49 3.93 -20.47
C VAL A 298 7.98 3.64 -20.26
N ALA A 299 8.81 3.83 -21.30
CA ALA A 299 10.25 3.67 -21.19
C ALA A 299 10.90 4.66 -20.20
N GLU A 300 10.51 5.93 -20.27
CA GLU A 300 10.99 6.98 -19.36
C GLU A 300 10.60 6.70 -17.91
N ALA A 301 9.34 6.31 -17.66
CA ALA A 301 8.86 5.98 -16.32
C ALA A 301 9.54 4.72 -15.76
N ALA A 302 9.73 3.68 -16.57
CA ALA A 302 10.40 2.46 -16.13
C ALA A 302 11.86 2.72 -15.73
N ALA A 303 12.58 3.54 -16.49
CA ALA A 303 13.95 3.94 -16.16
C ALA A 303 14.01 4.73 -14.84
N GLN A 304 13.05 5.62 -14.58
CA GLN A 304 12.96 6.35 -13.32
C GLN A 304 12.67 5.42 -12.15
N ILE A 305 11.70 4.50 -12.30
CA ILE A 305 11.38 3.50 -11.26
C ILE A 305 12.59 2.62 -10.98
N ALA A 306 13.29 2.13 -12.01
CA ALA A 306 14.49 1.31 -11.82
C ALA A 306 15.60 2.07 -11.10
N ALA A 307 15.83 3.36 -11.41
CA ALA A 307 16.79 4.20 -10.71
C ALA A 307 16.43 4.40 -9.23
N LEU A 308 15.13 4.53 -8.92
CA LEU A 308 14.65 4.61 -7.54
C LEU A 308 14.89 3.31 -6.78
N VAL A 309 14.54 2.16 -7.36
CA VAL A 309 14.78 0.84 -6.77
C VAL A 309 16.26 0.58 -6.57
N ASP A 310 17.10 1.03 -7.50
CA ASP A 310 18.55 0.90 -7.41
C ASP A 310 19.13 1.61 -6.17
N SER A 311 18.52 2.71 -5.73
CA SER A 311 18.89 3.42 -4.50
C SER A 311 18.52 2.68 -3.21
N VAL A 312 17.73 1.61 -3.29
CA VAL A 312 17.27 0.80 -2.17
C VAL A 312 18.23 -0.39 -1.96
N PRO A 313 18.73 -0.62 -0.74
CA PRO A 313 19.53 -1.81 -0.43
C PRO A 313 18.84 -3.11 -0.85
N LEU A 314 19.59 -4.06 -1.42
CA LEU A 314 19.03 -5.28 -2.02
C LEU A 314 18.17 -6.09 -1.02
N ASP A 315 18.59 -6.18 0.24
CA ASP A 315 17.88 -6.85 1.34
C ASP A 315 16.58 -6.14 1.78
N GLN A 316 16.34 -4.94 1.27
CA GLN A 316 15.14 -4.13 1.51
C GLN A 316 14.21 -4.08 0.30
N ARG A 317 14.67 -4.41 -0.91
CA ARG A 317 13.85 -4.31 -2.14
C ARG A 317 12.61 -5.21 -2.10
N GLN A 318 12.70 -6.39 -1.50
CA GLN A 318 11.55 -7.29 -1.30
C GLN A 318 10.46 -6.69 -0.39
N ARG A 319 10.80 -5.67 0.40
CA ARG A 319 9.85 -4.95 1.28
C ARG A 319 9.05 -3.89 0.55
N LEU A 320 9.42 -3.55 -0.69
CA LEU A 320 8.68 -2.59 -1.50
C LEU A 320 7.23 -3.05 -1.68
N ALA A 321 6.32 -2.09 -1.62
CA ALA A 321 4.90 -2.30 -1.81
C ALA A 321 4.32 -1.11 -2.56
N GLY A 322 3.34 -1.37 -3.41
CA GLY A 322 2.70 -0.35 -4.23
C GLY A 322 1.84 -0.96 -5.33
N PRO A 323 1.14 -0.11 -6.10
CA PRO A 323 1.09 1.34 -5.98
C PRO A 323 0.37 1.75 -4.70
N VAL A 324 0.68 2.92 -4.13
CA VAL A 324 -0.12 3.51 -3.03
C VAL A 324 -1.10 4.50 -3.63
N LEU A 325 -2.39 4.19 -3.56
CA LEU A 325 -3.45 5.01 -4.13
C LEU A 325 -4.15 5.80 -3.02
N ALA A 326 -4.19 7.13 -3.13
CA ALA A 326 -4.86 7.99 -2.17
C ALA A 326 -5.48 9.21 -2.84
N LEU A 327 -6.75 9.50 -2.51
CA LEU A 327 -7.40 10.77 -2.89
C LEU A 327 -6.82 11.90 -2.03
N ARG A 328 -6.17 12.87 -2.66
CA ARG A 328 -5.60 14.03 -1.96
C ARG A 328 -6.70 15.03 -1.62
N ARG A 329 -7.18 15.06 -0.38
CA ARG A 329 -8.10 16.10 0.15
C ARG A 329 -7.29 17.09 1.01
N GLY A 330 -7.12 18.35 0.56
CA GLY A 330 -6.52 19.44 1.36
C GLY A 330 -5.29 20.14 0.76
N PRO A 331 -4.87 21.32 1.30
CA PRO A 331 -3.76 22.11 0.75
C PRO A 331 -2.44 21.35 0.80
N LYS A 332 -1.55 21.68 -0.16
CA LYS A 332 -0.26 21.02 -0.44
C LYS A 332 0.71 21.09 0.74
N GLU A 333 0.51 20.28 1.78
CA GLU A 333 1.61 19.93 2.67
C GLU A 333 2.35 18.69 2.15
N PRO A 334 3.70 18.67 2.21
CA PRO A 334 4.51 17.60 1.66
C PRO A 334 4.55 16.42 2.63
N THR A 335 3.68 15.44 2.43
CA THR A 335 3.86 14.11 3.03
C THR A 335 5.10 13.47 2.39
N LYS A 336 6.06 13.00 3.21
CA LYS A 336 7.31 12.38 2.75
C LYS A 336 7.03 11.06 2.02
N LEU A 337 7.05 11.10 0.69
CA LEU A 337 6.82 10.01 -0.26
C LEU A 337 7.84 10.15 -1.41
N ILE A 338 8.20 9.06 -2.09
CA ILE A 338 8.91 9.18 -3.38
C ILE A 338 7.88 9.63 -4.41
N TRP A 339 8.11 10.82 -4.95
CA TRP A 339 7.28 11.42 -5.97
C TRP A 339 7.84 11.05 -7.35
N LEU A 340 7.05 10.33 -8.16
CA LEU A 340 7.20 10.41 -9.61
C LEU A 340 6.33 11.59 -10.05
N ASP A 341 6.96 12.73 -10.29
CA ASP A 341 6.29 13.90 -10.86
C ASP A 341 6.18 13.69 -12.38
N LEU A 342 4.99 13.25 -12.79
CA LEU A 342 4.60 13.12 -14.17
C LEU A 342 3.36 14.02 -14.34
N ASP A 343 3.59 15.28 -14.72
CA ASP A 343 2.61 16.31 -15.09
C ASP A 343 1.33 16.38 -14.24
N GLY A 344 1.48 16.51 -12.92
CA GLY A 344 0.40 17.01 -12.05
C GLY A 344 -0.56 15.97 -11.47
N ASN A 345 -0.40 14.67 -11.77
CA ASN A 345 -1.09 13.58 -11.08
C ASN A 345 -0.07 12.70 -10.34
N ALA A 346 -0.17 12.62 -9.01
CA ALA A 346 0.81 11.92 -8.18
C ALA A 346 0.54 10.40 -8.15
N VAL A 347 1.49 9.60 -8.65
CA VAL A 347 1.55 8.16 -8.35
C VAL A 347 2.63 7.94 -7.29
N VAL A 348 2.27 7.28 -6.20
CA VAL A 348 3.11 7.15 -5.01
C VAL A 348 3.78 5.77 -4.96
N LEU A 349 5.11 5.78 -4.95
CA LEU A 349 5.93 4.67 -4.47
C LEU A 349 6.15 4.87 -2.96
N GLY A 350 5.61 3.96 -2.15
CA GLY A 350 5.78 3.98 -0.69
C GLY A 350 6.80 2.94 -0.22
N PHE A 351 7.66 3.32 0.74
CA PHE A 351 8.42 2.35 1.53
C PHE A 351 7.59 1.84 2.70
N SER A 352 7.80 0.58 3.06
CA SER A 352 7.05 -0.11 4.12
C SER A 352 7.28 0.45 5.53
N ASP A 353 8.31 1.26 5.74
CA ASP A 353 8.92 1.59 7.04
C ASP A 353 9.06 3.10 7.33
N GLY A 354 8.59 3.99 6.45
CA GLY A 354 8.65 5.44 6.71
C GLY A 354 10.08 6.02 6.70
N ILE A 355 11.05 5.32 6.12
CA ILE A 355 12.42 5.81 5.92
C ILE A 355 12.51 6.60 4.60
N SER A 356 13.13 7.78 4.70
CA SER A 356 13.26 8.78 3.64
C SER A 356 14.47 8.55 2.74
N ILE A 357 14.29 8.60 1.42
CA ILE A 357 15.36 8.91 0.46
C ILE A 357 14.97 10.19 -0.27
N SER A 358 15.78 11.24 -0.13
CA SER A 358 15.61 12.48 -0.87
C SER A 358 16.29 12.34 -2.23
N VAL A 359 15.51 12.38 -3.32
CA VAL A 359 16.08 12.51 -4.67
C VAL A 359 15.98 13.97 -5.07
N LEU A 360 17.13 14.63 -5.17
CA LEU A 360 17.25 15.96 -5.76
C LEU A 360 16.88 15.87 -7.25
N THR A 361 15.79 16.53 -7.64
CA THR A 361 15.57 16.87 -9.04
C THR A 361 16.61 17.90 -9.48
N PRO A 362 17.20 17.80 -10.68
CA PRO A 362 17.93 18.92 -11.24
C PRO A 362 16.90 20.04 -11.47
N SER A 363 17.06 21.16 -10.77
CA SER A 363 16.18 22.31 -10.99
C SER A 363 16.31 22.74 -12.45
N LEU A 364 15.19 22.77 -13.19
CA LEU A 364 15.08 23.65 -14.33
C LEU A 364 15.27 25.07 -13.79
N ALA A 365 16.49 25.59 -13.95
CA ALA A 365 16.82 26.95 -13.58
C ALA A 365 15.85 27.90 -14.29
N PRO A 366 15.24 28.88 -13.59
CA PRO A 366 14.42 29.87 -14.24
C PRO A 366 15.31 30.68 -15.18
N ARG A 367 15.02 30.66 -16.48
CA ARG A 367 15.57 31.65 -17.42
C ARG A 367 15.19 33.03 -16.91
N SER A 368 16.17 33.76 -16.40
CA SER A 368 15.97 35.14 -15.96
C SER A 368 15.49 36.00 -17.13
N LYS A 369 14.38 36.70 -16.93
CA LYS A 369 13.94 37.81 -17.77
C LYS A 369 14.84 39.01 -17.47
N SER A 370 16.07 39.01 -17.97
CA SER A 370 16.96 40.18 -17.97
C SER A 370 18.05 40.01 -19.01
N GLN A 371 17.67 40.04 -20.29
CA GLN A 371 18.57 40.31 -21.42
C GLN A 371 17.72 40.57 -22.67
N LEU A 372 17.02 41.69 -22.64
CA LEU A 372 16.46 42.37 -23.82
C LEU A 372 16.41 43.86 -23.46
N ARG A 373 17.60 44.47 -23.43
CA ARG A 373 17.89 45.92 -23.57
C ARG A 373 19.42 46.09 -23.58
N ALA A 374 19.92 46.81 -24.59
CA ALA A 374 21.31 47.00 -25.05
C ALA A 374 21.84 45.79 -25.84
N ASP A 375 22.13 45.84 -27.14
CA ASP A 375 22.28 46.94 -28.11
C ASP A 375 21.52 46.69 -29.41
#